data_AF-A0A7S0AJE9-F1
#
_entry.id   AF-A0A7S0AJE9-F1
#
_cell.length_a   1.000
_cell.length_b   1.000
_cell.length_c   1.000
_cell.angle_alpha   90.00
_cell.angle_beta   90.00
_cell.angle_gamma   90.00
#
_symmetry.space_group_name_H-M   'P 1'
#
loop_
_entity.id
_entity.type
_entity.pdbx_description
1 polymer ?
#
loop_
_entity_poly.entity_id
_entity_poly.type
_entity_poly.pdbx_seq_one_letter_code
_entity_poly.pdbx_strand_id
1 'polypeptide(L)'
;AAAPGTGAPPELAEWLAQLGLAHRLPDAVRWCDELGASFLEEVAEHVEDLAEALGLSPEETVRARAGARSALSAVLPAVVCHQGSLVTTGKSASDGQLSEGGPCATSASATALEAQL
;
A
#
# COMPACT_ATOMS: atom_id res chain seq x y z
N ALA A 1 -11.51 -24.59 -28.88
CA ALA A 1 -11.26 -24.57 -27.43
C ALA A 1 -10.05 -23.71 -27.20
N ALA A 2 -10.24 -22.44 -26.82
CA ALA A 2 -9.15 -21.61 -26.32
C ALA A 2 -9.10 -21.89 -24.83
N ALA A 3 -8.06 -22.56 -24.35
CA ALA A 3 -7.68 -22.36 -22.95
C ALA A 3 -7.11 -20.94 -22.93
N PRO A 4 -7.77 -19.95 -22.29
CA PRO A 4 -7.14 -18.67 -22.12
C PRO A 4 -5.98 -18.93 -21.18
N GLY A 5 -4.75 -18.94 -21.74
CA GLY A 5 -3.57 -18.70 -20.94
C GLY A 5 -3.74 -17.29 -20.41
N THR A 6 -4.43 -17.16 -19.28
CA THR A 6 -4.62 -15.90 -18.58
C THR A 6 -3.22 -15.39 -18.27
N GLY A 7 -2.74 -14.41 -19.03
CA GLY A 7 -1.42 -13.81 -18.83
C GLY A 7 -1.33 -13.01 -17.54
N ALA A 8 -2.36 -13.04 -16.69
CA ALA A 8 -2.41 -12.41 -15.39
C ALA A 8 -2.06 -13.41 -14.28
N PRO A 9 -1.30 -13.00 -13.26
CA PRO A 9 -0.93 -13.86 -12.14
C PRO A 9 -2.18 -14.26 -11.35
N PRO A 10 -2.28 -15.52 -10.88
CA PRO A 10 -3.45 -16.00 -10.13
C PRO A 10 -3.65 -15.24 -8.81
N GLU A 11 -2.56 -14.75 -8.22
CA GLU A 11 -2.53 -13.93 -7.01
C GLU A 11 -2.88 -12.44 -7.23
N LEU A 12 -3.12 -11.99 -8.48
CA LEU A 12 -3.41 -10.59 -8.80
C LEU A 12 -4.61 -10.05 -8.04
N ALA A 13 -5.67 -10.85 -7.91
CA ALA A 13 -6.90 -10.45 -7.23
C ALA A 13 -6.67 -10.14 -5.75
N GLU A 14 -5.88 -10.99 -5.07
CA GLU A 14 -5.54 -10.81 -3.67
C GLU A 14 -4.62 -9.59 -3.48
N TRP A 15 -3.64 -9.41 -4.37
CA TRP A 15 -2.74 -8.27 -4.34
C TRP A 15 -3.47 -6.94 -4.55
N LEU A 16 -4.40 -6.87 -5.51
CA LEU A 16 -5.25 -5.70 -5.71
C LEU A 16 -6.18 -5.46 -4.51
N ALA A 17 -6.68 -6.50 -3.86
CA ALA A 17 -7.48 -6.36 -2.64
C ALA A 17 -6.68 -5.71 -1.50
N GLN A 18 -5.41 -6.08 -1.33
CA GLN A 18 -4.52 -5.46 -0.35
C GLN A 18 -4.30 -3.96 -0.62
N LEU A 19 -4.36 -3.54 -1.88
CA LEU A 19 -4.25 -2.13 -2.29
C LEU A 19 -5.59 -1.39 -2.29
N GLY A 20 -6.71 -2.06 -2.01
CA GLY A 20 -8.06 -1.49 -2.11
C GLY A 20 -8.58 -1.35 -3.55
N LEU A 21 -7.93 -2.01 -4.51
CA LEU A 21 -8.18 -1.94 -5.95
C LEU A 21 -8.86 -3.21 -6.49
N ALA A 22 -9.42 -4.07 -5.63
CA ALA A 22 -10.09 -5.31 -6.05
C ALA A 22 -11.17 -5.09 -7.14
N HIS A 23 -11.83 -3.93 -7.12
CA HIS A 23 -12.84 -3.55 -8.12
C HIS A 23 -12.26 -3.31 -9.53
N ARG A 24 -10.94 -3.11 -9.64
CA ARG A 24 -10.19 -2.92 -10.90
C ARG A 24 -9.58 -4.22 -11.45
N LEU A 25 -9.87 -5.36 -10.84
CA LEU A 25 -9.40 -6.67 -11.31
C LEU A 25 -9.61 -6.91 -12.82
N PRO A 26 -10.78 -6.66 -13.44
CA PRO A 26 -10.94 -6.92 -14.87
C PRO A 26 -10.02 -6.06 -15.76
N ASP A 27 -9.83 -4.79 -15.40
CA ASP A 27 -8.92 -3.89 -16.11
C ASP A 27 -7.45 -4.28 -15.90
N ALA A 28 -7.08 -4.68 -14.68
CA ALA A 28 -5.72 -5.11 -14.35
C ALA A 28 -5.36 -6.43 -15.04
N VAL A 29 -6.30 -7.38 -15.15
CA VAL A 29 -6.11 -8.63 -15.91
C VAL A 29 -5.84 -8.32 -17.38
N ARG A 30 -6.62 -7.40 -17.97
CA ARG A 30 -6.39 -6.96 -19.35
C ARG A 30 -5.02 -6.32 -19.52
N TRP A 31 -4.63 -5.45 -18.59
CA TRP A 31 -3.30 -4.85 -18.61
C TRP A 31 -2.18 -5.90 -18.51
N CYS A 32 -2.33 -6.92 -17.66
CA CYS A 32 -1.34 -8.01 -17.58
C CYS A 32 -1.26 -8.81 -18.89
N ASP A 33 -2.39 -9.01 -19.58
CA ASP A 33 -2.44 -9.69 -20.88
C ASP A 33 -1.74 -8.85 -21.97
N GLU A 34 -1.94 -7.53 -21.98
CA GLU A 34 -1.30 -6.62 -22.94
C GLU A 34 0.20 -6.41 -22.69
N LEU A 35 0.61 -6.32 -21.43
CA LEU A 35 2.03 -6.16 -21.06
C LEU A 35 2.79 -7.49 -21.02
N GLY A 36 2.07 -8.61 -20.97
CA GLY A 36 2.65 -9.94 -20.74
C GLY A 36 3.11 -10.18 -19.29
N ALA A 37 2.64 -9.37 -18.34
CA ALA A 37 3.02 -9.44 -16.93
C ALA A 37 2.39 -10.68 -16.24
N SER A 38 3.04 -11.84 -16.41
CA SER A 38 2.56 -13.13 -15.89
C SER A 38 2.92 -13.38 -14.42
N PHE A 39 3.83 -12.57 -13.85
CA PHE A 39 4.29 -12.67 -12.47
C PHE A 39 3.90 -11.44 -11.67
N LEU A 40 3.44 -11.65 -10.44
CA LEU A 40 3.01 -10.56 -9.57
C LEU A 40 4.15 -9.57 -9.25
N GLU A 41 5.38 -10.07 -9.18
CA GLU A 41 6.57 -9.23 -9.02
C GLU A 41 6.71 -8.21 -10.15
N GLU A 42 6.54 -8.63 -11.41
CA GLU A 42 6.57 -7.71 -12.56
C GLU A 42 5.44 -6.69 -12.50
N VAL A 43 4.23 -7.11 -12.11
CA VAL A 43 3.10 -6.19 -11.92
C VAL A 43 3.42 -5.12 -10.86
N ALA A 44 4.09 -5.50 -9.77
CA ALA A 44 4.45 -4.58 -8.70
C ALA A 44 5.62 -3.65 -9.06
N GLU A 45 6.57 -4.12 -9.86
CA GLU A 45 7.65 -3.28 -10.42
C GLU A 45 7.08 -2.24 -11.40
N HIS A 46 6.04 -2.60 -12.15
CA HIS A 46 5.32 -1.73 -13.08
C HIS A 46 4.01 -1.14 -12.50
N VAL A 47 3.93 -0.98 -11.18
CA VAL A 47 2.71 -0.48 -10.52
C VAL A 47 2.34 0.95 -10.94
N GLU A 48 3.31 1.76 -11.33
CA GLU A 48 3.09 3.13 -11.82
C GLU A 48 2.41 3.10 -13.20
N ASP A 49 2.89 2.27 -14.13
CA ASP A 49 2.28 2.04 -15.44
C ASP A 49 0.88 1.40 -15.32
N LEU A 50 0.72 0.43 -14.40
CA LEU A 50 -0.58 -0.16 -14.10
C LEU A 50 -1.56 0.89 -13.59
N ALA A 51 -1.13 1.75 -12.66
CA ALA A 51 -1.98 2.80 -12.10
C ALA A 51 -2.44 3.80 -13.17
N GLU A 52 -1.57 4.16 -14.10
CA GLU A 52 -1.91 4.98 -15.26
C GLU A 52 -2.92 4.28 -16.17
N ALA A 53 -2.69 3.01 -16.52
CA ALA A 53 -3.59 2.22 -17.35
C ALA A 53 -4.98 2.01 -16.72
N LEU A 54 -5.04 1.89 -15.39
CA LEU A 54 -6.28 1.79 -14.62
C LEU A 54 -6.99 3.14 -14.43
N GLY A 55 -6.34 4.25 -14.77
CA GLY A 55 -6.86 5.61 -14.59
C GLY A 55 -7.01 5.98 -13.11
N LEU A 56 -6.07 5.57 -12.26
CA LEU A 56 -6.09 5.88 -10.83
C LEU A 56 -5.79 7.36 -10.58
N SER A 57 -6.37 7.92 -9.53
CA SER A 57 -6.08 9.27 -9.07
C SER A 57 -4.62 9.35 -8.58
N PRO A 58 -3.95 10.52 -8.60
CA PRO A 58 -2.57 10.65 -8.13
C PRO A 58 -2.37 10.16 -6.69
N GLU A 59 -3.36 10.37 -5.82
CA GLU A 59 -3.34 9.88 -4.43
C GLU A 59 -3.41 8.34 -4.35
N GLU A 60 -4.20 7.72 -5.24
CA GLU A 60 -4.33 6.26 -5.35
C GLU A 60 -3.04 5.66 -5.92
N THR A 61 -2.43 6.28 -6.93
CA THR A 61 -1.15 5.86 -7.50
C THR A 61 -0.03 5.90 -6.46
N VAL A 62 0.07 6.99 -5.69
CA VAL A 62 1.05 7.10 -4.61
C VAL A 62 0.86 6.00 -3.57
N ARG A 63 -0.39 5.71 -3.19
CA ARG A 63 -0.71 4.65 -2.24
C ARG A 63 -0.40 3.26 -2.82
N ALA A 64 -0.78 3.01 -4.06
CA ALA A 64 -0.53 1.75 -4.76
C ALA A 64 0.97 1.48 -4.85
N ARG A 65 1.76 2.49 -5.24
CA ARG A 65 3.22 2.40 -5.29
C ARG A 65 3.86 2.15 -3.93
N ALA A 66 3.45 2.90 -2.91
CA ALA A 66 3.96 2.73 -1.55
C ALA A 66 3.57 1.36 -0.96
N GLY A 67 2.38 0.85 -1.31
CA GLY A 67 1.83 -0.41 -0.82
C GLY A 67 2.25 -1.64 -1.63
N ALA A 68 2.66 -1.50 -2.88
CA ALA A 68 2.88 -2.59 -3.84
C ALA A 68 3.76 -3.71 -3.28
N ARG A 69 4.92 -3.33 -2.73
CA ARG A 69 5.90 -4.27 -2.16
C ARG A 69 5.42 -4.89 -0.85
N SER A 70 4.67 -4.15 -0.03
CA SER A 70 4.07 -4.69 1.18
C SER A 70 2.94 -5.68 0.85
N ALA A 71 2.16 -5.39 -0.19
CA ALA A 71 1.10 -6.26 -0.69
C ALA A 71 1.69 -7.54 -1.32
N LEU A 72 2.81 -7.44 -2.05
CA LEU A 72 3.55 -8.61 -2.55
C LEU A 72 3.91 -9.56 -1.41
N SER A 73 4.55 -9.06 -0.36
CA SER A 73 4.95 -9.89 0.78
C SER A 73 3.77 -10.50 1.54
N ALA A 74 2.57 -9.94 1.42
CA ALA A 74 1.38 -10.47 2.06
C ALA A 74 0.76 -11.63 1.27
N VAL A 75 0.86 -11.59 -0.06
CA VAL A 75 0.23 -12.57 -0.97
C VAL A 75 1.19 -13.67 -1.38
N LEU A 76 2.44 -13.31 -1.66
CA LEU A 76 3.55 -14.21 -1.84
C LEU A 76 4.33 -14.24 -0.52
N PRO A 77 3.92 -15.08 0.46
CA PRO A 77 4.82 -15.37 1.55
C PRO A 77 6.03 -16.02 0.91
N ALA A 78 7.13 -15.27 0.80
CA ALA A 78 8.43 -15.84 0.55
C ALA A 78 8.51 -17.07 1.45
N VAL A 79 8.93 -18.21 0.91
CA VAL A 79 9.26 -19.39 1.70
C VAL A 79 10.40 -18.97 2.63
N VAL A 80 10.06 -18.31 3.73
CA VAL A 80 10.89 -18.11 4.89
C VAL A 80 10.58 -19.31 5.75
N CYS A 81 11.61 -20.13 5.88
CA CYS A 81 11.65 -21.36 6.63
C CYS A 81 10.87 -21.20 7.95
N HIS A 82 9.95 -22.12 8.16
CA HIS A 82 9.22 -22.39 9.38
C HIS A 82 10.10 -22.22 10.64
N GLN A 83 9.96 -21.11 11.37
CA GLN A 83 9.77 -21.12 12.83
C GLN A 83 9.56 -19.73 13.43
N GLY A 84 8.39 -19.58 14.06
CA GLY A 84 8.22 -18.85 15.31
C GLY A 84 8.25 -17.32 15.25
N SER A 85 7.09 -16.68 15.17
CA SER A 85 6.60 -15.88 16.30
C SER A 85 5.19 -15.38 16.02
N LEU A 86 4.25 -15.91 16.78
CA LEU A 86 2.87 -15.47 16.86
C LEU A 86 2.84 -14.08 17.52
N VAL A 87 2.75 -12.99 16.75
CA VAL A 87 2.28 -11.71 17.29
C VAL A 87 0.79 -11.58 16.99
N THR A 88 -0.01 -12.09 17.91
CA THR A 88 -1.45 -11.89 17.93
C THR A 88 -1.76 -10.42 18.19
N THR A 89 -2.60 -9.85 17.31
CA THR A 89 -3.69 -8.92 17.62
C THR A 89 -3.62 -8.23 18.98
N GLY A 90 -3.21 -6.96 18.97
CA GLY A 90 -3.39 -6.02 20.08
C GLY A 90 -4.30 -4.86 19.71
N LYS A 91 -5.47 -5.13 19.11
CA LYS A 91 -6.58 -4.17 19.11
C LYS A 91 -7.30 -4.32 20.45
N SER A 92 -6.86 -3.58 21.45
CA SER A 92 -7.58 -3.42 22.71
C SER A 92 -8.05 -1.97 22.80
N ALA A 93 -9.26 -1.73 22.32
CA ALA A 93 -10.05 -0.59 22.71
C ALA A 93 -10.65 -0.90 24.08
N SER A 94 -10.11 -0.28 25.12
CA SER A 94 -10.78 -0.16 26.42
C SER A 94 -10.66 1.28 26.88
N ASP A 95 -11.80 1.94 26.78
CA ASP A 95 -12.23 3.16 27.44
C ASP A 95 -11.95 3.10 28.97
N GLY A 96 -11.45 4.19 29.55
CA GLY A 96 -11.06 4.24 30.97
C GLY A 96 -10.35 5.53 31.43
N GLN A 97 -11.03 6.66 31.24
CA GLN A 97 -11.21 7.84 32.14
C GLN A 97 -10.26 8.11 33.35
N LEU A 98 -10.11 9.44 33.64
CA LEU A 98 -9.60 10.15 34.85
C LEU A 98 -8.07 10.43 34.86
N SER A 99 -7.49 11.58 35.23
CA SER A 99 -7.94 12.91 35.66
C SER A 99 -6.69 13.82 35.82
N GLU A 100 -6.81 15.07 35.35
CA GLU A 100 -6.31 16.34 35.91
C GLU A 100 -4.81 16.68 36.08
N GLY A 101 -4.47 17.90 35.62
CA GLY A 101 -3.28 18.70 35.94
C GLY A 101 -2.52 19.11 34.68
N GLY A 102 -2.51 20.33 34.16
CA GLY A 102 -2.83 21.67 34.63
C GLY A 102 -2.04 22.63 33.71
N PRO A 103 -2.50 23.85 33.42
CA PRO A 103 -1.90 24.72 32.41
C PRO A 103 -0.72 25.53 32.98
N CYS A 104 0.37 25.67 32.23
CA CYS A 104 1.37 26.71 32.51
C CYS A 104 1.94 27.30 31.22
N ALA A 105 1.43 28.50 30.92
CA ALA A 105 2.11 29.66 30.34
C ALA A 105 2.72 29.54 28.93
N THR A 106 2.14 30.20 27.91
CA THR A 106 2.50 31.56 27.48
C THR A 106 3.93 32.00 27.80
N SER A 107 4.77 32.15 26.79
CA SER A 107 5.40 33.46 26.52
C SER A 107 5.94 33.54 25.09
N ALA A 108 5.50 34.56 24.38
CA ALA A 108 6.11 35.07 23.15
C ALA A 108 7.54 35.58 23.40
N SER A 109 8.34 35.69 22.34
CA SER A 109 8.85 36.98 21.86
C SER A 109 9.67 36.81 20.58
N ALA A 110 9.31 37.64 19.60
CA ALA A 110 10.09 37.93 18.42
C ALA A 110 11.32 38.77 18.77
N THR A 111 12.44 38.55 18.09
CA THR A 111 13.42 39.61 17.84
C THR A 111 14.08 39.41 16.47
N ALA A 112 14.02 40.46 15.67
CA ALA A 112 14.73 40.65 14.43
C ALA A 112 16.26 40.76 14.64
N LEU A 113 17.03 40.40 13.61
CA LEU A 113 18.40 40.89 13.38
C LEU A 113 18.66 40.75 11.87
N GLU A 114 18.46 41.80 11.08
CA GLU A 114 19.45 42.84 10.72
C GLU A 114 20.59 42.32 9.82
N ALA A 115 20.55 42.82 8.59
CA ALA A 115 21.63 43.26 7.70
C ALA A 115 22.97 42.49 7.66
N GLN A 116 23.45 42.23 6.44
CA GLN A 116 24.79 42.65 5.98
C GLN A 116 24.93 42.46 4.46
N LEU A 117 24.88 43.60 3.77
CA LEU A 117 25.53 44.01 2.51
C LEU A 117 25.73 43.00 1.37
#